data_AF-D3AM42-F1
#
_entry.id   AF-D3AM42-F1
#
_cell.length_a   1.000
_cell.length_b   1.000
_cell.length_c   1.000
_cell.angle_alpha   90.00
_cell.angle_beta   90.00
_cell.angle_gamma   90.00
#
_symmetry.space_group_name_H-M   'P 1'
#
loop_
_entity.id
_entity.type
_entity.pdbx_description
1 polymer ?
#
loop_
_entity_poly.entity_id
_entity_poly.type
_entity_poly.pdbx_seq_one_letter_code
_entity_poly.pdbx_strand_id
1 'polypeptide(L)'
;MESKKKTPVWLLVLGGILAAYGGYLLNGIWEKGIDINTFMERLNLVMAHPIGNYFNGTTLKGILLAEFVYVIAIAMYLTSRRNYMPGKEYGTAVFANINQVNQALSEKDETENRILSQNVRMRMDTRKTKLNLNTLVIGGSGAGKSFYFVKPNLLQLNRSSYIITDPK
;
A
#
# COMPACT_ATOMS: atom_id res chain seq x y z
N MET A 1 -5.41 0.19 7.72
CA MET A 1 -4.67 0.06 6.45
C MET A 1 -3.19 0.22 6.71
N GLU A 2 -2.42 -0.87 6.67
CA GLU A 2 -0.96 -0.76 6.56
C GLU A 2 -0.65 0.03 5.28
N SER A 3 -0.03 1.19 5.45
CA SER A 3 0.66 1.87 4.37
C SER A 3 1.81 0.95 3.94
N LYS A 4 1.58 0.08 2.95
CA LYS A 4 2.66 -0.66 2.29
C LYS A 4 3.62 0.40 1.75
N LYS A 5 4.76 0.58 2.44
CA LYS A 5 5.79 1.55 2.06
C LYS A 5 6.13 1.36 0.58
N LYS A 6 6.08 2.44 -0.20
CA LYS A 6 6.45 2.42 -1.61
C LYS A 6 7.86 1.85 -1.72
N THR A 7 8.05 0.83 -2.54
CA THR A 7 9.39 0.32 -2.84
C THR A 7 10.16 1.45 -3.52
N PRO A 8 11.28 1.93 -2.96
CA PRO A 8 11.99 3.04 -3.55
C PRO A 8 12.61 2.60 -4.87
N VAL A 9 12.51 3.45 -5.89
CA VAL A 9 12.89 3.14 -7.28
C VAL A 9 14.36 2.73 -7.39
N TRP A 10 15.24 3.31 -6.56
CA TRP A 10 16.67 2.98 -6.56
C TRP A 10 16.96 1.51 -6.20
N LEU A 11 16.15 0.86 -5.35
CA LEU A 11 16.32 -0.56 -5.03
C LEU A 11 15.97 -1.46 -6.22
N LEU A 12 15.00 -1.05 -7.05
CA LEU A 12 14.64 -1.78 -8.27
C LEU A 12 15.75 -1.63 -9.33
N VAL A 13 16.32 -0.43 -9.46
CA VAL A 13 17.44 -0.20 -10.39
C VAL A 13 18.68 -0.98 -9.96
N LEU A 14 19.00 -0.99 -8.66
CA LEU A 14 20.12 -1.74 -8.10
C LEU A 14 19.95 -3.25 -8.32
N GLY A 15 18.74 -3.79 -8.13
CA GLY A 15 18.46 -5.19 -8.43
C GLY A 15 18.61 -5.54 -9.91
N GLY A 16 18.26 -4.63 -10.82
CA GLY A 16 18.47 -4.83 -12.27
C GLY A 16 19.95 -4.92 -12.63
N ILE A 17 20.76 -4.02 -12.08
CA ILE A 17 22.23 -4.04 -12.27
C ILE A 17 22.83 -5.35 -11.76
N LEU A 18 22.39 -5.83 -10.59
CA LEU A 18 22.83 -7.12 -10.04
C LEU A 18 22.38 -8.32 -10.89
N ALA A 19 21.16 -8.28 -11.44
CA ALA A 19 20.66 -9.32 -12.32
C ALA A 19 21.44 -9.37 -13.64
N ALA A 20 21.75 -8.22 -14.24
CA ALA A 20 22.60 -8.12 -15.43
C ALA A 20 24.01 -8.68 -15.17
N TYR A 21 24.61 -8.35 -14.04
CA TYR A 21 25.92 -8.88 -13.64
C TYR A 21 25.87 -10.39 -13.37
N GLY A 22 24.82 -10.89 -12.71
CA GLY A 22 24.60 -12.33 -12.54
C GLY A 22 24.45 -13.05 -13.89
N GLY A 23 23.74 -12.46 -14.84
CA GLY A 23 23.63 -12.99 -16.21
C GLY A 23 24.96 -13.03 -16.96
N TYR A 24 25.82 -12.03 -16.76
CA TYR A 24 27.19 -12.01 -17.28
C TYR A 24 28.03 -13.17 -16.72
N LEU A 25 28.03 -13.36 -15.40
CA LEU A 25 28.80 -14.44 -14.75
C LEU A 25 28.27 -15.82 -15.15
N LEU A 26 26.95 -16.02 -15.15
CA LEU A 26 26.32 -17.29 -15.54
C LEU A 26 26.60 -17.64 -17.01
N ASN A 27 26.65 -16.64 -17.90
CA ASN A 27 27.03 -16.86 -19.28
C ASN A 27 28.51 -17.26 -19.42
N GLY A 28 29.40 -16.68 -18.61
CA GLY A 28 30.81 -17.07 -18.55
C GLY A 28 31.03 -18.53 -18.16
N ILE A 29 30.11 -19.10 -17.39
CA ILE A 29 30.12 -20.51 -16.98
C ILE A 29 29.59 -21.43 -18.10
N TRP A 30 28.68 -20.95 -18.95
CA TRP A 30 27.90 -21.77 -19.87
C TRP A 30 28.51 -21.93 -21.28
N GLU A 31 28.74 -23.17 -21.68
CA GLU A 31 29.15 -23.60 -23.03
C GLU A 31 28.23 -24.73 -23.55
N LYS A 32 28.25 -24.93 -24.86
CA LYS A 32 27.41 -25.93 -25.52
C LYS A 32 27.97 -27.33 -25.24
N GLY A 33 27.26 -28.14 -24.47
CA GLY A 33 27.65 -29.53 -24.15
C GLY A 33 28.36 -29.73 -22.81
N ILE A 34 28.19 -28.81 -21.85
CA ILE A 34 28.78 -28.91 -20.51
C ILE A 34 28.20 -30.06 -19.69
N ASP A 35 29.08 -30.80 -19.00
CA ASP A 35 28.74 -31.72 -17.92
C ASP A 35 28.61 -31.00 -16.57
N ILE A 36 27.79 -31.53 -15.66
CA ILE A 36 27.48 -30.95 -14.34
C ILE A 36 28.76 -30.73 -13.51
N ASN A 37 29.73 -31.64 -13.61
CA ASN A 37 30.99 -31.53 -12.88
C ASN A 37 31.82 -30.34 -13.37
N THR A 38 31.93 -30.16 -14.69
CA THR A 38 32.62 -29.03 -15.32
C THR A 38 31.91 -27.71 -15.05
N PHE A 39 30.57 -27.72 -14.97
CA PHE A 39 29.79 -26.55 -14.57
C PHE A 39 30.14 -26.10 -13.16
N MET A 40 30.18 -27.03 -12.19
CA MET A 40 30.46 -26.71 -10.79
C MET A 40 31.89 -26.21 -10.59
N GLU A 41 32.87 -26.76 -11.32
CA GLU A 41 34.25 -26.30 -11.29
C GLU A 41 34.38 -24.86 -11.80
N ARG A 42 33.76 -24.55 -12.95
CA ARG A 42 33.73 -23.19 -13.51
C ARG A 42 32.97 -22.21 -12.64
N LEU A 43 31.85 -22.64 -12.03
CA LEU A 43 31.12 -21.83 -11.07
C LEU A 43 32.00 -21.46 -9.87
N ASN A 44 32.78 -22.41 -9.34
CA ASN A 44 33.69 -22.14 -8.24
C ASN A 44 34.81 -21.15 -8.65
N LEU A 45 35.36 -21.29 -9.86
CA LEU A 45 36.36 -20.36 -10.41
C LEU A 45 35.83 -18.94 -10.60
N VAL A 46 34.61 -18.80 -11.15
CA VAL A 46 33.96 -17.50 -11.38
C VAL A 46 33.55 -16.84 -10.07
N MET A 47 33.13 -17.62 -9.07
CA MET A 47 32.83 -17.12 -7.72
C MET A 47 34.11 -16.72 -6.95
N ALA A 48 35.24 -17.40 -7.20
CA ALA A 48 36.54 -17.05 -6.63
C ALA A 48 37.15 -15.79 -7.27
N HIS A 49 36.87 -15.53 -8.54
CA HIS A 49 37.33 -14.33 -9.26
C HIS A 49 36.15 -13.58 -9.91
N PRO A 50 35.30 -12.93 -9.09
CA PRO A 50 34.09 -12.29 -9.60
C PRO A 50 34.40 -11.17 -10.60
N ILE A 51 35.50 -10.43 -10.42
CA ILE A 51 35.91 -9.31 -11.27
C ILE A 51 36.82 -9.79 -12.43
N GLY A 52 36.46 -10.91 -13.05
CA GLY A 52 37.15 -11.48 -14.21
C GLY A 52 36.55 -11.05 -15.54
N ASN A 53 37.33 -11.19 -16.62
CA ASN A 53 36.82 -11.03 -17.98
C ASN A 53 36.32 -12.38 -18.53
N TYR A 54 34.99 -12.52 -18.62
CA TYR A 54 34.28 -13.71 -19.09
C TYR A 54 33.45 -13.39 -20.35
N PHE A 55 33.87 -12.36 -21.09
CA PHE A 55 33.15 -11.86 -22.24
C PHE A 55 33.24 -12.82 -23.42
N ASN A 56 32.08 -13.33 -23.85
CA ASN A 56 31.92 -14.28 -24.94
C ASN A 56 30.89 -13.73 -25.96
N GLY A 57 30.85 -14.32 -27.16
CA GLY A 57 29.87 -13.91 -28.19
C GLY A 57 28.39 -14.13 -27.81
N THR A 58 28.12 -14.89 -26.73
CA THR A 58 26.77 -15.15 -26.21
C THR A 58 26.41 -14.32 -24.99
N THR A 59 27.32 -13.48 -24.48
CA THR A 59 27.15 -12.70 -23.24
C THR A 59 25.95 -11.76 -23.30
N LEU A 60 25.74 -11.10 -24.43
CA LEU A 60 24.55 -10.26 -24.63
C LEU A 60 23.24 -11.05 -24.48
N LYS A 61 23.20 -12.29 -24.96
CA LYS A 61 22.01 -13.15 -24.83
C LYS A 61 21.78 -13.57 -23.37
N GLY A 62 22.85 -13.85 -22.62
CA GLY A 62 22.78 -14.20 -21.20
C GLY A 62 22.28 -13.05 -20.32
N ILE A 63 22.80 -11.83 -20.56
CA ILE A 63 22.36 -10.63 -19.85
C ILE A 63 20.88 -10.33 -20.15
N LEU A 64 20.48 -10.37 -21.43
CA LEU A 64 19.08 -10.12 -21.83
C LEU A 64 18.10 -11.13 -21.20
N LEU A 65 18.50 -12.41 -21.11
CA LEU A 65 17.68 -13.44 -20.47
C LEU A 65 17.52 -13.16 -18.96
N ALA A 66 18.61 -12.82 -18.27
CA ALA A 66 18.58 -12.53 -16.83
C ALA A 66 17.74 -11.28 -16.53
N GLU A 67 17.87 -10.24 -17.34
CA GLU A 67 17.07 -9.01 -17.25
C GLU A 67 15.58 -9.30 -17.48
N PHE A 68 15.24 -10.13 -18.47
CA PHE A 68 13.86 -10.52 -18.75
C PHE A 68 13.21 -11.26 -17.57
N VAL A 69 13.92 -12.22 -16.96
CA VAL A 69 13.45 -12.92 -15.75
C VAL A 69 13.28 -11.95 -14.58
N TYR A 70 14.21 -11.00 -14.41
CA TYR A 70 14.13 -9.98 -13.37
C TYR A 70 12.90 -9.07 -13.53
N VAL A 71 12.60 -8.63 -14.76
CA VAL A 71 11.40 -7.83 -15.07
C VAL A 71 10.12 -8.60 -14.72
N ILE A 72 10.05 -9.89 -15.06
CA ILE A 72 8.90 -10.74 -14.71
C ILE A 72 8.76 -10.84 -13.18
N ALA A 73 9.85 -11.08 -12.46
CA ALA A 73 9.85 -11.18 -11.01
C ALA A 73 9.38 -9.87 -10.34
N ILE A 74 9.85 -8.70 -10.83
CA ILE A 74 9.35 -7.40 -10.36
C ILE A 74 7.87 -7.23 -10.68
N ALA A 75 7.43 -7.56 -11.90
CA ALA A 75 6.04 -7.41 -12.30
C ALA A 75 5.11 -8.24 -11.39
N MET A 76 5.50 -9.46 -11.05
CA MET A 76 4.79 -10.29 -10.07
C MET A 76 4.82 -9.67 -8.66
N TYR A 77 5.96 -9.17 -8.21
CA TYR A 77 6.10 -8.52 -6.91
C TYR A 77 5.22 -7.28 -6.76
N LEU A 78 5.21 -6.41 -7.77
CA LEU A 78 4.38 -5.21 -7.82
C LEU A 78 2.89 -5.56 -7.88
N THR A 79 2.54 -6.59 -8.66
CA THR A 79 1.15 -7.06 -8.77
C THR A 79 0.66 -7.65 -7.45
N SER A 80 1.47 -8.49 -6.78
CA SER A 80 1.14 -9.11 -5.48
C SER A 80 0.91 -8.09 -4.36
N ARG A 81 1.51 -6.90 -4.45
CA ARG A 81 1.27 -5.82 -3.49
C ARG A 81 -0.12 -5.21 -3.59
N ARG A 82 -0.84 -5.37 -4.71
CA ARG A 82 -2.23 -4.93 -4.80
C ARG A 82 -3.07 -5.74 -3.83
N ASN A 83 -3.88 -5.04 -3.03
CA ASN A 83 -4.85 -5.68 -2.15
C ASN A 83 -6.02 -6.17 -3.00
N TYR A 84 -5.81 -7.31 -3.67
CA TYR A 84 -6.92 -8.06 -4.22
C TYR A 84 -7.73 -8.61 -3.04
N MET A 85 -9.05 -8.42 -3.09
CA MET A 85 -9.98 -8.99 -2.12
C MET A 85 -10.75 -10.11 -2.81
N PRO A 86 -10.09 -11.23 -3.20
CA PRO A 86 -10.76 -12.31 -3.93
C PRO A 86 -11.88 -12.88 -3.04
N GLY A 87 -13.09 -12.97 -3.58
CA GLY A 87 -14.27 -13.48 -2.87
C GLY A 87 -14.95 -12.49 -1.91
N LYS A 88 -14.54 -11.21 -1.87
CA LYS A 88 -15.27 -10.17 -1.13
C LYS A 88 -16.06 -9.29 -2.09
N GLU A 89 -17.31 -9.02 -1.74
CA GLU A 89 -18.17 -8.12 -2.51
C GLU A 89 -17.61 -6.70 -2.54
N TYR A 90 -17.89 -6.01 -3.65
CA TYR A 90 -17.55 -4.61 -3.81
C TYR A 90 -18.22 -3.79 -2.68
N GLY A 91 -17.42 -3.03 -1.93
CA GLY A 91 -17.91 -2.25 -0.79
C GLY A 91 -17.83 -2.94 0.57
N THR A 92 -17.15 -4.10 0.67
CA THR A 92 -16.88 -4.72 1.98
C THR A 92 -16.16 -3.74 2.93
N ALA A 93 -16.72 -3.51 4.12
CA ALA A 93 -16.18 -2.59 5.11
C ALA A 93 -14.85 -3.09 5.68
N VAL A 94 -13.92 -2.16 5.90
CA VAL A 94 -12.62 -2.41 6.53
C VAL A 94 -12.38 -1.34 7.59
N PHE A 95 -11.75 -1.73 8.71
CA PHE A 95 -11.32 -0.77 9.72
C PHE A 95 -10.28 0.21 9.13
N ALA A 96 -10.68 1.47 9.05
CA ALA A 96 -9.85 2.55 8.54
C ALA A 96 -8.90 3.08 9.64
N ASN A 97 -7.77 3.67 9.22
CA ASN A 97 -6.89 4.37 10.15
C ASN A 97 -7.52 5.74 10.48
N ILE A 98 -7.63 6.06 11.78
CA ILE A 98 -8.27 7.28 12.29
C ILE A 98 -7.71 8.54 11.63
N ASN A 99 -6.39 8.63 11.44
CA ASN A 99 -5.75 9.80 10.85
C ASN A 99 -6.15 9.98 9.38
N GLN A 100 -6.27 8.89 8.63
CA GLN A 100 -6.72 8.91 7.25
C GLN A 100 -8.19 9.31 7.15
N VAL A 101 -9.03 8.81 8.06
CA VAL A 101 -10.46 9.16 8.13
C VAL A 101 -10.62 10.65 8.41
N ASN A 102 -9.93 11.20 9.41
CA ASN A 102 -10.02 12.62 9.71
C ASN A 102 -9.46 13.49 8.58
N GLN A 103 -8.38 13.08 7.92
CA GLN A 103 -7.85 13.84 6.78
C GLN A 103 -8.87 13.94 5.63
N ALA A 104 -9.68 12.90 5.42
CA ALA A 104 -10.72 12.89 4.40
C ALA A 104 -12.03 13.57 4.85
N LEU A 105 -12.40 13.44 6.13
CA LEU A 105 -13.72 13.82 6.61
C LEU A 105 -13.77 15.11 7.42
N SER A 106 -12.70 15.52 8.10
CA SER A 106 -12.70 16.68 9.01
C SER A 106 -12.27 17.98 8.31
N GLU A 107 -12.78 19.11 8.76
CA GLU A 107 -12.30 20.46 8.44
C GLU A 107 -11.33 20.99 9.51
N LYS A 108 -10.49 21.96 9.12
CA LYS A 108 -9.61 22.65 10.08
C LYS A 108 -10.40 23.49 11.10
N ASP A 109 -11.49 24.12 10.65
CA ASP A 109 -12.38 24.86 11.54
C ASP A 109 -13.29 23.88 12.28
N GLU A 110 -13.17 23.85 13.61
CA GLU A 110 -13.97 22.95 14.44
C GLU A 110 -15.47 23.28 14.37
N THR A 111 -15.86 24.52 14.13
CA THR A 111 -17.28 24.92 14.03
C THR A 111 -17.98 24.40 12.78
N GLU A 112 -17.21 23.89 11.81
CA GLU A 112 -17.70 23.28 10.57
C GLU A 112 -17.78 21.76 10.65
N ASN A 113 -17.51 21.18 11.82
CA ASN A 113 -17.43 19.74 12.02
C ASN A 113 -18.49 19.24 12.99
N ARG A 114 -19.14 18.13 12.66
CA ARG A 114 -19.91 17.31 13.60
C ARG A 114 -19.00 16.31 14.30
N ILE A 115 -19.13 16.17 15.60
CA ILE A 115 -18.46 15.13 16.38
C ILE A 115 -19.22 13.80 16.20
N LEU A 116 -18.54 12.79 15.65
CA LEU A 116 -19.09 11.43 15.52
C LEU A 116 -18.57 10.49 16.60
N SER A 117 -17.32 10.67 17.03
CA SER A 117 -16.69 9.93 18.13
C SER A 117 -15.58 10.77 18.75
N GLN A 118 -14.90 10.24 19.78
CA GLN A 118 -13.75 10.91 20.42
C GLN A 118 -12.65 11.29 19.41
N ASN A 119 -12.48 10.46 18.38
CA ASN A 119 -11.38 10.61 17.42
C ASN A 119 -11.85 10.86 15.99
N VAL A 120 -13.16 10.92 15.72
CA VAL A 120 -13.70 11.08 14.36
C VAL A 120 -14.64 12.27 14.31
N ARG A 121 -14.35 13.18 13.39
CA ARG A 121 -15.17 14.35 13.08
C ARG A 121 -15.57 14.32 11.62
N MET A 122 -16.76 14.83 11.32
CA MET A 122 -17.31 14.89 9.97
C MET A 122 -17.69 16.31 9.63
N ARG A 123 -17.11 16.83 8.56
CA ARG A 123 -17.40 18.15 8.01
C ARG A 123 -18.86 18.25 7.57
N MET A 124 -19.48 19.40 7.84
CA MET A 124 -20.87 19.71 7.49
C MET A 124 -21.04 20.14 6.02
N ASP A 125 -19.96 20.43 5.30
CA ASP A 125 -19.98 20.68 3.87
C ASP A 125 -20.01 19.37 3.06
N THR A 126 -21.20 19.01 2.58
CA THR A 126 -21.45 17.83 1.76
C THR A 126 -20.85 17.91 0.36
N ARG A 127 -20.53 19.10 -0.16
CA ARG A 127 -19.95 19.25 -1.50
C ARG A 127 -18.53 18.71 -1.54
N LYS A 128 -17.80 18.88 -0.43
CA LYS A 128 -16.42 18.41 -0.30
C LYS A 128 -16.34 16.93 0.05
N THR A 129 -17.20 16.44 0.96
CA THR A 129 -17.19 15.03 1.39
C THR A 129 -17.96 14.11 0.44
N LYS A 130 -18.96 14.64 -0.30
CA LYS A 130 -19.93 13.89 -1.11
C LYS A 130 -20.69 12.83 -0.32
N LEU A 131 -20.82 13.03 1.01
CA LEU A 131 -21.50 12.12 1.92
C LEU A 131 -22.78 12.76 2.47
N ASN A 132 -23.74 11.90 2.82
CA ASN A 132 -24.93 12.32 3.55
C ASN A 132 -24.58 12.54 5.04
N LEU A 133 -25.13 13.59 5.64
CA LEU A 133 -24.94 13.95 7.05
C LEU A 133 -26.01 13.38 7.97
N ASN A 134 -26.99 12.64 7.47
CA ASN A 134 -27.97 11.98 8.31
C ASN A 134 -27.25 10.95 9.20
N THR A 135 -27.45 11.04 10.51
CA THR A 135 -26.81 10.15 11.49
C THR A 135 -27.87 9.41 12.28
N LEU A 136 -27.81 8.09 12.25
CA LEU A 136 -28.64 7.21 13.07
C LEU A 136 -27.82 6.74 14.28
N VAL A 137 -28.28 7.07 15.48
CA VAL A 137 -27.63 6.69 16.73
C VAL A 137 -28.47 5.64 17.44
N ILE A 138 -27.97 4.41 17.50
CA ILE A 138 -28.64 3.27 18.14
C ILE A 138 -27.90 2.93 19.43
N GLY A 139 -28.64 2.65 20.50
CA GLY A 139 -28.10 2.20 21.77
C GLY A 139 -29.22 1.90 22.76
N GLY A 140 -28.94 1.04 23.75
CA GLY A 140 -29.90 0.66 24.78
C GLY A 140 -30.41 1.83 25.64
N SER A 141 -31.38 1.56 26.50
CA SER A 141 -31.79 2.51 27.54
C SER A 141 -30.59 2.80 28.46
N GLY A 142 -30.40 4.06 28.86
CA GLY A 142 -29.26 4.47 29.70
C GLY A 142 -27.88 4.49 29.01
N ALA A 143 -27.75 4.12 27.73
CA ALA A 143 -26.47 4.12 27.01
C ALA A 143 -25.87 5.54 26.77
N GLY A 144 -26.55 6.59 27.21
CA GLY A 144 -26.06 7.97 27.14
C GLY A 144 -26.10 8.59 25.74
N LYS A 145 -26.97 8.13 24.82
CA LYS A 145 -27.11 8.70 23.47
C LYS A 145 -27.24 10.24 23.49
N SER A 146 -28.10 10.77 24.37
CA SER A 146 -28.29 12.21 24.52
C SER A 146 -27.06 12.90 25.11
N PHE A 147 -26.38 12.27 26.08
CA PHE A 147 -25.24 12.87 26.77
C PHE A 147 -23.95 12.82 25.94
N TYR A 148 -23.68 11.72 25.25
CA TYR A 148 -22.43 11.49 24.52
C TYR A 148 -22.48 11.96 23.06
N PHE A 149 -23.65 11.94 22.42
CA PHE A 149 -23.77 12.34 21.01
C PHE A 149 -24.49 13.67 20.85
N VAL A 150 -25.69 13.83 21.42
CA VAL A 150 -26.52 15.02 21.18
C VAL A 150 -25.94 16.26 21.87
N LYS A 151 -25.68 16.21 23.17
CA LYS A 151 -25.20 17.37 23.96
C LYS A 151 -23.89 17.96 23.40
N PRO A 152 -22.83 17.19 23.10
CA PRO A 152 -21.58 17.77 22.61
C PRO A 152 -21.76 18.47 21.27
N ASN A 153 -22.50 17.87 20.33
CA ASN A 153 -22.76 18.47 19.02
C ASN A 153 -23.63 19.74 19.08
N LEU A 154 -24.44 19.87 20.13
CA LEU A 154 -25.28 21.04 20.37
C LEU A 154 -24.49 22.16 21.06
N LEU A 155 -23.68 21.81 22.07
CA LEU A 155 -22.79 22.73 22.77
C LEU A 155 -21.63 23.25 21.91
N GLN A 156 -21.22 22.50 20.88
CA GLN A 156 -20.21 22.92 19.92
C GLN A 156 -20.68 24.11 19.06
N LEU A 157 -22.00 24.37 18.99
CA LEU A 157 -22.59 25.49 18.27
C LEU A 157 -22.04 25.62 16.83
N ASN A 158 -22.12 24.52 16.08
CA ASN A 158 -21.78 24.57 14.65
C ASN A 158 -22.62 25.65 13.95
N ARG A 159 -22.12 26.16 12.82
CA ARG A 159 -22.76 27.22 12.01
C ARG A 159 -24.05 26.76 11.29
N SER A 160 -24.88 25.99 11.97
CA SER A 160 -26.16 25.46 11.51
C SER A 160 -27.24 25.75 12.54
N SER A 161 -28.46 26.02 12.08
CA SER A 161 -29.63 26.08 12.95
C SER A 161 -30.06 24.67 13.36
N TYR A 162 -30.45 24.51 14.64
CA TYR A 162 -30.92 23.24 15.18
C TYR A 162 -32.40 23.32 15.52
N ILE A 163 -33.15 22.29 15.13
CA ILE A 163 -34.51 22.03 15.61
C ILE A 163 -34.44 20.74 16.40
N ILE A 164 -34.84 20.79 17.67
CA ILE A 164 -34.66 19.71 18.62
C ILE A 164 -36.01 19.36 19.23
N THR A 165 -36.32 18.07 19.27
CA THR A 165 -37.42 17.52 20.04
C THR A 165 -36.87 17.07 21.40
N ASP A 166 -37.32 17.70 22.49
CA ASP A 166 -36.91 17.39 23.86
C ASP A 166 -38.01 16.61 24.59
N PRO A 167 -38.03 15.26 24.49
CA PRO A 167 -39.00 14.45 25.22
C PRO A 167 -38.66 14.41 26.72
N LYS A 168 -39.67 14.62 27.57
CA LYS A 168 -39.58 14.44 29.03
C LYS A 168 -39.48 12.96 29.42
#